data_AF-A0A921G313-F1
#
_entry.id   AF-A0A921G313-F1
#
_cell.length_a   1.000
_cell.length_b   1.000
_cell.length_c   1.000
_cell.angle_alpha   90.00
_cell.angle_beta   90.00
_cell.angle_gamma   90.00
#
_symmetry.space_group_name_H-M   'P 1'
#
loop_
_entity.id
_entity.type
_entity.pdbx_description
1 polymer ?
#
loop_
_entity_poly.entity_id
_entity_poly.type
_entity_poly.pdbx_seq_one_letter_code
_entity_poly.pdbx_strand_id
1 'polypeptide(L)'
;MINANTEIAREVLQQYAAILEDWIPKDAAVAIAISDYYIYYVEGIHDIRLKEGQPVMPGSIADQVITHRRKVDTIMDNSLLGIPYYGIGYPIDLQGEPAALIVILPPTYHVLRHEPFRFLTGKQDEEWSPVPIEEIAYIESLQKKTWFYVDNEQYCTSYTLKDLQLRLPTSFVRIHRSYIVN
;
A
#
# COMPACT_ATOMS: atom_id res chain seq x y z
N MET A 1 -9.38 -9.51 -38.27
CA MET A 1 -10.30 -8.39 -38.00
C MET A 1 -10.35 -8.23 -36.49
N ILE A 2 -9.66 -7.22 -35.97
CA ILE A 2 -9.75 -6.83 -34.56
C ILE A 2 -11.10 -6.10 -34.45
N ASN A 3 -12.03 -6.62 -33.63
CA ASN A 3 -13.41 -6.14 -33.58
C ASN A 3 -13.47 -4.69 -33.07
N ALA A 4 -14.31 -3.86 -33.68
CA ALA A 4 -14.53 -2.46 -33.28
C ALA A 4 -14.91 -2.30 -31.79
N ASN A 5 -15.51 -3.32 -31.16
CA ASN A 5 -15.79 -3.34 -29.72
C ASN A 5 -14.52 -3.35 -28.86
N THR A 6 -13.42 -3.92 -29.32
CA THR A 6 -12.14 -3.95 -28.60
C THR A 6 -11.47 -2.58 -28.63
N GLU A 7 -11.68 -1.81 -29.69
CA GLU A 7 -11.12 -0.48 -29.88
C GLU A 7 -11.83 0.54 -28.99
N ILE A 8 -13.17 0.50 -28.93
CA ILE A 8 -13.98 1.33 -28.01
C ILE A 8 -13.66 1.02 -26.54
N ALA A 9 -13.49 -0.26 -26.18
CA ALA A 9 -13.03 -0.63 -24.84
C ALA A 9 -11.68 0.03 -24.53
N ARG A 10 -10.73 -0.03 -25.46
CA ARG A 10 -9.39 0.53 -25.26
C ARG A 10 -9.40 2.04 -25.07
N GLU A 11 -10.19 2.77 -25.84
CA GLU A 11 -10.32 4.24 -25.69
C GLU A 11 -10.92 4.62 -24.34
N VAL A 12 -11.96 3.91 -23.89
CA VAL A 12 -12.57 4.14 -22.57
C VAL A 12 -11.56 3.85 -21.45
N LEU A 13 -10.80 2.76 -21.56
CA LEU A 13 -9.76 2.41 -20.57
C LEU A 13 -8.64 3.45 -20.53
N GLN A 14 -8.22 3.98 -21.70
CA GLN A 14 -7.25 5.07 -21.77
C GLN A 14 -7.78 6.35 -21.10
N GLN A 15 -9.07 6.66 -21.25
CA GLN A 15 -9.69 7.80 -20.55
C GLN A 15 -9.70 7.58 -19.03
N TYR A 16 -10.04 6.38 -18.56
CA TYR A 16 -9.95 6.06 -17.14
C TYR A 16 -8.52 6.18 -16.61
N ALA A 17 -7.54 5.64 -17.34
CA ALA A 17 -6.13 5.73 -16.97
C ALA A 17 -5.65 7.18 -16.91
N ALA A 18 -6.01 8.02 -17.89
CA ALA A 18 -5.65 9.44 -17.92
C ALA A 18 -6.26 10.23 -16.75
N ILE A 19 -7.52 9.95 -16.38
CA ILE A 19 -8.14 10.57 -15.20
C ILE A 19 -7.45 10.10 -13.91
N LEU A 20 -7.07 8.82 -13.86
CA LEU A 20 -6.40 8.23 -12.70
C LEU A 20 -4.98 8.78 -12.53
N GLU A 21 -4.24 9.08 -13.59
CA GLU A 21 -2.87 9.63 -13.52
C GLU A 21 -2.77 10.88 -12.63
N ASP A 22 -3.80 11.73 -12.61
CA ASP A 22 -3.84 12.93 -11.77
C ASP A 22 -4.17 12.63 -10.29
N TRP A 23 -4.77 11.47 -10.01
CA TRP A 23 -5.34 11.12 -8.70
C TRP A 23 -4.55 10.05 -7.97
N ILE A 24 -3.78 9.23 -8.68
CA ILE A 24 -2.96 8.17 -8.10
C ILE A 24 -1.49 8.60 -8.02
N PRO A 25 -0.72 8.01 -7.10
CA PRO A 25 0.72 8.22 -7.04
C PRO A 25 1.40 7.91 -8.38
N LYS A 26 2.36 8.73 -8.80
CA LYS A 26 3.09 8.56 -10.08
C LYS A 26 3.89 7.26 -10.16
N ASP A 27 4.14 6.63 -9.02
CA ASP A 27 4.84 5.35 -8.90
C ASP A 27 3.90 4.14 -8.92
N ALA A 28 2.58 4.36 -8.96
CA ALA A 28 1.57 3.32 -9.00
C ALA A 28 1.49 2.66 -10.38
N ALA A 29 1.34 1.34 -10.39
CA ALA A 29 0.88 0.59 -11.56
C ALA A 29 -0.65 0.56 -11.59
N VAL A 30 -1.23 0.49 -12.79
CA VAL A 30 -2.68 0.35 -12.98
C VAL A 30 -2.96 -0.85 -13.86
N ALA A 31 -3.90 -1.69 -13.45
CA ALA A 31 -4.37 -2.82 -14.24
C ALA A 31 -5.88 -2.81 -14.35
N ILE A 32 -6.42 -3.36 -15.45
CA ILE A 32 -7.85 -3.59 -15.60
C ILE A 32 -8.08 -5.02 -16.04
N ALA A 33 -8.97 -5.70 -15.34
CA ALA A 33 -9.37 -7.07 -15.61
C ALA A 33 -10.87 -7.14 -15.90
N ILE A 34 -11.24 -7.95 -16.88
CA ILE A 34 -12.63 -8.27 -17.21
C ILE A 34 -12.77 -9.78 -17.31
N SER A 35 -13.82 -10.32 -16.70
CA SER A 35 -14.02 -11.77 -16.61
C SER A 35 -12.74 -12.46 -16.09
N ASP A 36 -12.11 -13.32 -16.90
CA ASP A 36 -10.98 -14.15 -16.50
C ASP A 36 -9.61 -13.60 -16.93
N TYR A 37 -9.52 -12.39 -17.51
CA TYR A 37 -8.27 -11.88 -18.07
C TYR A 37 -7.99 -10.40 -17.80
N TYR A 38 -6.70 -10.05 -17.65
CA TYR A 38 -6.24 -8.67 -17.66
C TYR A 38 -6.21 -8.13 -19.08
N ILE A 39 -6.87 -7.01 -19.33
CA ILE A 39 -7.01 -6.40 -20.67
C ILE A 39 -6.23 -5.10 -20.83
N TYR A 40 -5.73 -4.55 -19.72
CA TYR A 40 -4.95 -3.33 -19.70
C TYR A 40 -3.98 -3.37 -18.54
N TYR A 41 -2.75 -2.93 -18.78
CA TYR A 41 -1.75 -2.75 -17.73
C TYR A 41 -0.80 -1.60 -18.08
N VAL A 42 -0.64 -0.69 -17.13
CA VAL A 42 0.40 0.34 -17.14
C VAL A 42 1.35 0.05 -16.00
N GLU A 43 2.63 -0.09 -16.34
CA GLU A 43 3.71 -0.30 -15.40
C GLU A 43 3.93 0.94 -14.52
N GLY A 44 4.07 0.70 -13.23
CA GLY A 44 4.55 1.66 -12.24
C GLY A 44 6.02 1.37 -11.88
N ILE A 45 6.53 2.03 -10.84
CA ILE A 45 7.91 1.79 -10.37
C ILE A 45 8.04 0.40 -9.72
N HIS A 46 6.97 -0.07 -9.06
CA HIS A 46 6.93 -1.39 -8.45
C HIS A 46 6.47 -2.45 -9.45
N ASP A 47 7.42 -3.04 -10.17
CA ASP A 47 7.14 -4.07 -11.18
C ASP A 47 6.67 -5.39 -10.55
N ILE A 48 5.38 -5.68 -10.66
CA ILE A 48 4.76 -6.95 -10.25
C ILE A 48 4.68 -7.97 -11.40
N ARG A 49 5.24 -7.66 -12.57
CA ARG A 49 5.33 -8.51 -13.76
C ARG A 49 3.97 -8.96 -14.34
N LEU A 50 2.93 -8.18 -14.08
CA LEU A 50 1.63 -8.37 -14.68
C LEU A 50 1.68 -8.02 -16.17
N LYS A 51 0.88 -8.70 -17.00
CA LYS A 51 0.81 -8.43 -18.45
C LYS A 51 -0.62 -8.53 -18.96
N GLU A 52 -0.93 -7.74 -19.98
CA GLU A 52 -2.16 -7.92 -20.77
C GLU A 52 -2.27 -9.36 -21.31
N GLY A 53 -3.46 -9.92 -21.26
CA GLY A 53 -3.77 -11.30 -21.63
C GLY A 53 -3.47 -12.34 -20.54
N GLN A 54 -2.87 -11.98 -19.41
CA GLN A 54 -2.70 -12.92 -18.30
C GLN A 54 -4.05 -13.28 -17.67
N PRO A 55 -4.22 -14.53 -17.18
CA PRO A 55 -5.44 -14.93 -16.51
C PRO A 55 -5.55 -14.30 -15.12
N VAL A 56 -6.79 -14.03 -14.70
CA VAL A 56 -7.14 -13.64 -13.34
C VAL A 56 -7.04 -14.87 -12.46
N MET A 57 -6.07 -14.87 -11.53
CA MET A 57 -5.86 -15.98 -10.62
C MET A 57 -6.91 -15.96 -9.50
N PRO A 58 -7.46 -17.12 -9.08
CA PRO A 58 -8.32 -17.21 -7.90
C PRO A 58 -7.63 -16.64 -6.66
N GLY A 59 -8.38 -15.88 -5.87
CA GLY A 59 -7.87 -15.17 -4.69
C GLY A 59 -7.10 -13.89 -4.98
N SER A 60 -6.83 -13.55 -6.25
CA SER A 60 -6.25 -12.26 -6.62
C SER A 60 -7.21 -11.10 -6.30
N ILE A 61 -6.71 -9.87 -6.27
CA ILE A 61 -7.55 -8.69 -6.06
C ILE A 61 -8.62 -8.58 -7.14
N ALA A 62 -8.26 -8.82 -8.41
CA ALA A 62 -9.22 -8.79 -9.52
C ALA A 62 -10.34 -9.81 -9.32
N ASP A 63 -9.99 -11.07 -9.00
CA ASP A 63 -10.96 -12.13 -8.69
C ASP A 63 -11.91 -11.73 -7.55
N GLN A 64 -11.34 -11.24 -6.44
CA GLN A 64 -12.13 -10.84 -5.29
C GLN A 64 -13.07 -9.67 -5.60
N VAL A 65 -12.63 -8.67 -6.38
CA VAL A 65 -13.45 -7.51 -6.75
C VAL A 65 -14.57 -7.89 -7.70
N ILE A 66 -14.26 -8.69 -8.73
CA ILE A 66 -15.23 -9.14 -9.73
C ILE A 66 -16.31 -10.00 -9.05
N THR A 67 -15.88 -10.97 -8.25
CA THR A 67 -16.78 -11.92 -7.57
C THR A 67 -17.66 -11.24 -6.52
N HIS A 68 -17.10 -10.34 -5.70
CA HIS A 68 -17.84 -9.75 -4.57
C HIS A 68 -18.46 -8.38 -4.88
N ARG A 69 -18.18 -7.80 -6.06
CA ARG A 69 -18.69 -6.49 -6.50
C ARG A 69 -18.47 -5.37 -5.47
N ARG A 70 -17.32 -5.40 -4.79
CA ARG A 70 -16.95 -4.42 -3.76
C ARG A 70 -15.49 -4.03 -3.85
N LYS A 71 -15.17 -2.86 -3.28
CA LYS A 71 -13.78 -2.41 -3.12
C LYS A 71 -13.00 -3.44 -2.30
N VAL A 72 -11.79 -3.78 -2.76
CA VAL A 72 -10.80 -4.57 -2.03
C VAL A 72 -9.56 -3.69 -1.83
N ASP A 73 -8.97 -3.78 -0.65
CA ASP A 73 -7.85 -2.93 -0.25
C ASP A 73 -6.97 -3.76 0.69
N THR A 74 -5.89 -4.33 0.17
CA THR A 74 -5.12 -5.36 0.89
C THR A 74 -3.67 -5.44 0.43
N ILE A 75 -2.83 -6.02 1.28
CA ILE A 75 -1.47 -6.42 0.93
C ILE A 75 -1.53 -7.85 0.38
N MET A 76 -1.00 -8.03 -0.82
CA MET A 76 -0.77 -9.33 -1.41
C MET A 76 0.64 -9.78 -1.07
N ASP A 77 0.76 -11.00 -0.57
CA ASP A 77 2.05 -11.65 -0.35
C ASP A 77 2.65 -12.16 -1.68
N ASN A 78 3.75 -12.90 -1.61
CA ASN A 78 4.44 -13.43 -2.78
C ASN A 78 3.75 -14.67 -3.40
N SER A 79 2.59 -15.11 -2.91
CA SER A 79 1.96 -16.37 -3.32
C SER A 79 1.49 -16.39 -4.77
N LEU A 80 1.00 -15.27 -5.30
CA LEU A 80 0.38 -15.22 -6.63
C LEU A 80 1.30 -14.66 -7.73
N LEU A 81 2.06 -13.61 -7.44
CA LEU A 81 2.92 -12.93 -8.43
C LEU A 81 4.41 -12.91 -8.04
N GLY A 82 4.80 -13.64 -6.98
CA GLY A 82 6.20 -13.76 -6.55
C GLY A 82 6.80 -12.50 -5.90
N ILE A 83 6.08 -11.38 -5.93
CA ILE A 83 6.51 -10.09 -5.37
C ILE A 83 5.35 -9.55 -4.52
N PRO A 84 5.58 -9.18 -3.25
CA PRO A 84 4.53 -8.59 -2.43
C PRO A 84 4.20 -7.18 -2.91
N TYR A 85 2.92 -6.81 -2.88
CA TYR A 85 2.45 -5.48 -3.27
C TYR A 85 1.22 -5.09 -2.46
N TYR A 86 1.00 -3.79 -2.35
CA TYR A 86 -0.27 -3.28 -1.84
C TYR A 86 -1.17 -2.97 -3.03
N GLY A 87 -2.38 -3.51 -3.02
CA GLY A 87 -3.30 -3.34 -4.13
C GLY A 87 -4.66 -2.84 -3.67
N ILE A 88 -5.24 -1.96 -4.47
CA ILE A 88 -6.58 -1.43 -4.27
C ILE A 88 -7.38 -1.74 -5.52
N GLY A 89 -8.44 -2.51 -5.37
CA GLY A 89 -9.33 -2.89 -6.44
C GLY A 89 -10.70 -2.24 -6.30
N TYR A 90 -11.22 -1.71 -7.40
CA TYR A 90 -12.55 -1.09 -7.49
C TYR A 90 -13.42 -1.85 -8.51
N PRO A 91 -14.67 -2.18 -8.16
CA PRO A 91 -15.59 -2.78 -9.12
C PRO A 91 -15.99 -1.72 -10.14
N ILE A 92 -15.86 -2.06 -11.42
CA ILE A 92 -16.33 -1.26 -12.56
C ILE A 92 -17.17 -2.15 -13.46
N ASP A 93 -17.89 -1.55 -14.41
CA ASP A 93 -18.63 -2.27 -15.45
C ASP A 93 -18.10 -1.84 -16.81
N LEU A 94 -17.70 -2.82 -17.62
CA LEU A 94 -17.21 -2.60 -18.97
C LEU A 94 -18.07 -3.40 -19.93
N GLN A 95 -18.75 -2.70 -20.84
CA GLN A 95 -19.63 -3.32 -21.84
C GLN A 95 -20.73 -4.21 -21.22
N GLY A 96 -21.17 -3.89 -20.00
CA GLY A 96 -22.18 -4.67 -19.27
C GLY A 96 -21.62 -5.88 -18.50
N GLU A 97 -20.31 -6.12 -18.56
CA GLU A 97 -19.65 -7.20 -17.83
C GLU A 97 -18.93 -6.67 -16.57
N PRO A 98 -18.97 -7.41 -15.45
CA PRO A 98 -18.20 -7.09 -14.26
C PRO A 98 -16.70 -7.06 -14.55
N ALA A 99 -16.07 -5.96 -14.17
CA ALA A 99 -14.64 -5.75 -14.30
C ALA A 99 -14.04 -5.16 -13.00
N ALA A 100 -12.72 -5.24 -12.90
CA ALA A 100 -11.97 -4.66 -11.79
C ALA A 100 -10.94 -3.67 -12.34
N LEU A 101 -10.92 -2.47 -11.77
CA LEU A 101 -9.81 -1.53 -11.84
C LEU A 101 -8.90 -1.79 -10.64
N ILE A 102 -7.62 -2.03 -10.87
CA ILE A 102 -6.64 -2.32 -9.82
C ILE A 102 -5.55 -1.25 -9.85
N VAL A 103 -5.32 -0.61 -8.70
CA VAL A 103 -4.15 0.22 -8.43
C VAL A 103 -3.15 -0.58 -7.63
N ILE A 104 -1.92 -0.66 -8.10
CA ILE A 104 -0.83 -1.47 -7.53
C ILE A 104 0.26 -0.53 -7.05
N LEU A 105 0.68 -0.71 -5.80
CA LEU A 105 1.62 0.17 -5.11
C LEU A 105 2.68 -0.66 -4.38
N PRO A 106 3.82 -0.05 -4.04
CA PRO A 106 4.80 -0.67 -3.16
C PRO A 106 4.12 -1.19 -1.88
N PRO A 107 4.55 -2.35 -1.34
CA PRO A 107 3.93 -2.92 -0.16
C PRO A 107 4.03 -2.02 1.07
N THR A 108 4.86 -0.98 1.09
CA THR A 108 4.95 0.01 2.18
C THR A 108 3.90 1.13 2.08
N TYR A 109 3.18 1.26 0.97
CA TYR A 109 2.27 2.39 0.74
C TYR A 109 1.07 2.38 1.70
N HIS A 110 0.57 1.21 2.12
CA HIS A 110 -0.48 1.13 3.15
C HIS A 110 -0.05 1.78 4.47
N VAL A 111 1.26 1.77 4.79
CA VAL A 111 1.80 2.41 6.00
C VAL A 111 1.69 3.93 5.92
N LEU A 112 1.88 4.51 4.73
CA LEU A 112 1.79 5.96 4.47
C LEU A 112 0.36 6.50 4.53
N ARG A 113 -0.66 5.64 4.42
CA ARG A 113 -2.08 6.03 4.54
C ARG A 113 -2.58 6.11 5.98
N HIS A 114 -1.84 5.56 6.94
CA HIS A 114 -2.23 5.72 8.34
C HIS A 114 -1.92 7.14 8.78
N GLU A 115 -2.87 7.77 9.47
CA GLU A 115 -2.58 9.01 10.20
C GLU A 115 -1.32 8.82 11.04
N PRO A 116 -0.46 9.87 11.14
CA PRO A 116 0.70 9.82 11.98
C PRO A 116 0.35 9.34 13.38
N PHE A 117 1.26 8.60 14.01
CA PHE A 117 1.04 8.22 15.40
C PHE A 117 0.76 9.47 16.24
N ARG A 118 -0.32 9.39 17.02
CA ARG A 118 -0.62 10.37 18.07
C ARG A 118 -0.05 9.92 19.42
N PHE A 119 0.02 8.60 19.61
CA PHE A 119 0.59 7.95 20.78
C PHE A 119 1.48 6.78 20.34
N LEU A 120 2.52 6.51 21.10
CA LEU A 120 3.34 5.31 21.00
C LEU A 120 3.21 4.53 22.31
N THR A 121 2.80 3.26 22.23
CA THR A 121 2.76 2.42 23.43
C THR A 121 4.17 1.96 23.79
N GLY A 122 4.57 2.29 25.01
CA GLY A 122 5.82 1.91 25.61
C GLY A 122 5.65 0.86 26.69
N LYS A 123 6.52 -0.14 26.71
CA LYS A 123 6.69 -1.06 27.83
C LYS A 123 7.77 -0.52 28.77
N GLN A 124 7.41 -0.38 30.05
CA GLN A 124 8.33 -0.12 31.15
C GLN A 124 8.06 -1.18 32.22
N ASP A 125 9.11 -1.88 32.67
CA ASP A 125 9.01 -3.06 33.53
C ASP A 125 8.00 -4.10 33.01
N GLU A 126 6.80 -4.21 33.60
CA GLU A 126 5.74 -5.11 33.13
C GLU A 126 4.44 -4.37 32.72
N GLU A 127 4.48 -3.04 32.67
CA GLU A 127 3.35 -2.20 32.30
C GLU A 127 3.49 -1.64 30.88
N TRP A 128 2.34 -1.47 30.21
CA TRP A 128 2.25 -0.87 28.89
C TRP A 128 1.46 0.43 28.98
N SER A 129 2.12 1.54 28.62
CA SER A 129 1.54 2.87 28.72
C SER A 129 1.57 3.58 27.37
N PRO A 130 0.45 4.16 26.90
CA PRO A 130 0.46 5.01 25.72
C PRO A 130 1.10 6.35 26.06
N VAL A 131 2.11 6.75 25.29
CA VAL A 131 2.82 8.03 25.45
C VAL A 131 2.51 8.92 24.25
N PRO A 132 2.08 10.18 24.44
CA PRO A 132 1.90 11.15 23.35
C PRO A 132 3.19 11.33 22.54
N ILE A 133 3.09 11.34 21.20
CA ILE A 133 4.27 11.51 20.34
C ILE A 133 4.98 12.84 20.58
N GLU A 134 4.24 13.90 20.92
CA GLU A 134 4.77 15.23 21.19
C GLU A 134 5.66 15.31 22.44
N GLU A 135 5.55 14.34 23.36
CA GLU A 135 6.39 14.25 24.56
C GLU A 135 7.69 13.47 24.31
N ILE A 136 7.80 12.76 23.18
CA ILE A 136 8.98 11.96 22.85
C ILE A 136 10.09 12.86 22.32
N ALA A 137 11.23 12.86 22.99
CA ALA A 137 12.41 13.62 22.58
C ALA A 137 13.16 12.95 21.43
N TYR A 138 13.43 11.65 21.55
CA TYR A 138 14.08 10.85 20.51
C TYR A 138 13.79 9.36 20.67
N ILE A 139 14.13 8.62 19.62
CA ILE A 139 13.96 7.18 19.52
C ILE A 139 15.28 6.58 19.03
N GLU A 140 15.73 5.52 19.68
CA GLU A 140 16.94 4.80 19.28
C GLU A 140 16.72 3.29 19.12
N SER A 141 17.58 2.66 18.34
CA SER A 141 17.72 1.20 18.35
C SER A 141 18.96 0.81 19.14
N LEU A 142 18.73 0.13 20.26
CA LEU A 142 19.77 -0.31 21.19
C LEU A 142 19.50 -1.76 21.61
N GLN A 143 20.53 -2.61 21.56
CA GLN A 143 20.47 -4.02 22.00
C GLN A 143 19.29 -4.83 21.39
N LYS A 144 19.08 -4.68 20.07
CA LYS A 144 17.99 -5.33 19.30
C LYS A 144 16.56 -4.92 19.72
N LYS A 145 16.42 -3.87 20.52
CA LYS A 145 15.16 -3.25 20.89
C LYS A 145 15.08 -1.84 20.33
N THR A 146 13.86 -1.32 20.26
CA THR A 146 13.60 0.08 19.93
C THR A 146 13.13 0.79 21.19
N TRP A 147 13.85 1.83 21.56
CA TRP A 147 13.60 2.62 22.76
C TRP A 147 13.18 4.02 22.38
N PHE A 148 12.23 4.60 23.11
CA PHE A 148 11.89 6.01 23.01
C PHE A 148 11.99 6.67 24.38
N TYR A 149 12.31 7.96 24.39
CA TYR A 149 12.69 8.69 25.59
C TYR A 149 11.80 9.91 25.81
N VAL A 150 11.32 10.05 27.04
CA VAL A 150 10.39 11.10 27.50
C VAL A 150 10.87 11.53 28.88
N ASP A 151 11.16 12.81 29.09
CA ASP A 151 11.49 13.36 30.42
C ASP A 151 12.47 12.52 31.28
N ASN A 152 13.54 12.00 30.66
CA ASN A 152 14.57 11.09 31.23
C ASN A 152 14.12 9.65 31.53
N GLU A 153 12.88 9.29 31.21
CA GLU A 153 12.40 7.92 31.21
C GLU A 153 12.60 7.26 29.84
N GLN A 154 12.70 5.94 29.85
CA GLN A 154 12.85 5.14 28.64
C GLN A 154 11.78 4.07 28.56
N TYR A 155 11.30 3.85 27.34
CA TYR A 155 10.23 2.93 27.05
C TYR A 155 10.60 2.05 25.87
N CYS A 156 10.33 0.75 25.96
CA CYS A 156 10.54 -0.18 24.86
C CYS A 156 9.28 -0.29 24.01
N THR A 157 9.38 -0.19 22.69
CA THR A 157 8.27 -0.43 21.78
C THR A 157 8.48 -1.68 20.93
N SER A 158 7.39 -2.26 20.43
CA SER A 158 7.42 -3.41 19.51
C SER A 158 7.73 -3.00 18.07
N TYR A 159 7.57 -1.72 17.72
CA TYR A 159 7.86 -1.21 16.38
C TYR A 159 9.37 -1.11 16.14
N THR A 160 9.79 -1.36 14.90
CA THR A 160 11.18 -1.08 14.50
C THR A 160 11.35 0.41 14.17
N LEU A 161 12.59 0.92 14.16
CA LEU A 161 12.86 2.27 13.66
C LEU A 161 12.39 2.47 12.20
N LYS A 162 12.35 1.41 11.39
CA LYS A 162 11.85 1.50 10.02
C LYS A 162 10.34 1.72 9.99
N ASP A 163 9.60 1.00 10.84
CA ASP A 163 8.13 1.16 10.95
C ASP A 163 7.78 2.55 11.47
N LEU A 164 8.51 3.00 12.50
CA LEU A 164 8.31 4.31 13.11
C LEU A 164 8.60 5.45 12.13
N GLN A 165 9.68 5.37 11.35
CA GLN A 165 9.99 6.40 10.35
C GLN A 165 8.88 6.62 9.32
N LEU A 166 8.07 5.59 9.03
CA LEU A 166 6.97 5.69 8.08
C LEU A 166 5.69 6.30 8.68
N ARG A 167 5.57 6.34 10.01
CA ARG A 167 4.33 6.69 10.73
C ARG A 167 4.48 7.81 11.74
N LEU A 168 5.70 8.22 12.06
CA LEU A 168 5.91 9.39 12.91
C LEU A 168 5.57 10.67 12.14
N PRO A 169 5.13 11.73 12.83
CA PRO A 169 4.98 13.05 12.25
C PRO A 169 6.29 13.54 11.61
N THR A 170 6.18 14.48 10.67
CA THR A 170 7.31 15.07 9.95
C THR A 170 8.28 15.86 10.82
N SER A 171 7.94 16.15 12.09
CA SER A 171 8.89 16.71 13.05
C SER A 171 10.03 15.73 13.35
N PHE A 172 9.76 14.42 13.31
CA PHE A 172 10.77 13.40 13.58
C PHE A 172 11.68 13.16 12.37
N VAL A 173 12.98 13.41 12.56
CA VAL A 173 14.01 13.27 11.53
C VAL A 173 14.94 12.09 11.83
N ARG A 174 15.13 11.22 10.84
CA ARG A 174 16.12 10.14 10.87
C ARG A 174 17.53 10.71 10.68
N ILE A 175 18.27 10.94 11.76
CA ILE A 175 19.64 11.50 11.70
C ILE A 175 20.74 10.44 11.65
N HIS A 176 20.42 9.19 11.99
CA HIS A 176 21.37 8.07 11.95
C HIS A 176 20.63 6.75 11.73
N ARG A 177 21.36 5.70 11.32
CA ARG A 177 20.78 4.36 11.17
C ARG A 177 20.16 3.82 12.47
N SER A 178 20.59 4.34 13.62
CA SER A 178 20.10 3.96 14.94
C SER A 178 19.29 5.05 15.67
N TYR A 179 19.06 6.23 15.08
CA TYR A 179 18.40 7.35 15.76
C TYR A 179 17.36 8.05 14.88
N ILE A 180 16.22 8.37 15.51
CA ILE A 180 15.21 9.33 15.04
C ILE A 180 15.03 10.37 16.15
N VAL A 181 15.07 11.65 15.82
CA VAL A 181 14.98 12.75 16.80
C VAL A 181 13.80 13.65 16.42
N ASN A 182 13.04 14.12 17.41
CA ASN A 182 11.94 15.07 17.23
C ASN A 182 12.47 16.51 17.00
#